data_AF-A0A7K1KSX4-F1
#
_entry.id   AF-A0A7K1KSX4-F1
#
_cell.length_a   1.000
_cell.length_b   1.000
_cell.length_c   1.000
_cell.angle_alpha   90.00
_cell.angle_beta   90.00
_cell.angle_gamma   90.00
#
_symmetry.space_group_name_H-M   'P 1'
#
loop_
_entity.id
_entity.type
_entity.pdbx_description
1 polymer ?
#
loop_
_entity_poly.entity_id
_entity_poly.type
_entity_poly.pdbx_seq_one_letter_code
_entity_poly.pdbx_strand_id
1 'polypeptide(L)'
;MKGKHGSNWTVRNLNPRVAGAVAGVAALGVIGGIVQVTTGSSGSDPADSVAAIQTVPQAPNQTDRSPAGTPEARERKADKREADKRERDTRDRASRERRTEKKTPEPVAGPRSEVIERAKTWNPGTSDRVSYSQTDYHNGYRTDCSGFVSMALGLPKPGENTVGLTSSRLTERISMSELKKGDLVMDALGTNTTRHVVIFEKWANSDHTAYWAYEQRGRYGTDHRTRDYGLSSGSEYKAYRPTNL
;
A
#
# COMPACT_ATOMS: atom_id res chain seq x y z
N MET A 1 -83.66 -2.42 22.21
CA MET A 1 -82.84 -3.64 22.37
C MET A 1 -81.37 -3.22 22.48
N LYS A 2 -80.74 -3.47 23.63
CA LYS A 2 -79.33 -3.16 23.94
C LYS A 2 -78.49 -4.39 23.57
N GLY A 3 -77.51 -4.23 22.69
CA GLY A 3 -76.47 -5.24 22.44
C GLY A 3 -75.12 -4.67 22.85
N LYS A 4 -74.57 -5.16 23.96
CA LYS A 4 -73.16 -5.02 24.35
C LYS A 4 -72.47 -6.34 23.97
N HIS A 5 -71.32 -6.28 23.30
CA HIS A 5 -70.35 -7.37 23.29
C HIS A 5 -68.95 -6.81 23.55
N GLY A 6 -68.30 -7.36 24.58
CA GLY A 6 -66.86 -7.29 24.79
C GLY A 6 -66.10 -8.08 23.71
N SER A 7 -64.78 -8.20 23.73
CA SER A 7 -63.91 -8.32 24.90
C SER A 7 -62.46 -8.02 24.53
N ASN A 8 -61.71 -7.54 25.53
CA ASN A 8 -60.26 -7.36 25.54
C ASN A 8 -59.51 -8.69 25.37
N TRP A 9 -58.37 -8.67 24.66
CA TRP A 9 -57.36 -9.72 24.78
C TRP A 9 -55.96 -9.14 25.04
N THR A 10 -55.31 -9.75 26.02
CA THR A 10 -54.14 -9.33 26.76
C THR A 10 -52.83 -9.75 26.08
N VAL A 11 -51.85 -8.85 26.09
CA VAL A 11 -50.45 -9.08 25.69
C VAL A 11 -49.77 -10.03 26.68
N ARG A 12 -49.13 -11.11 26.18
CA ARG A 12 -48.26 -11.99 26.97
C ARG A 12 -46.80 -11.82 26.52
N ASN A 13 -46.00 -11.20 27.39
CA ASN A 13 -44.54 -11.25 27.36
C ASN A 13 -44.07 -12.58 27.97
N LEU A 14 -43.19 -13.30 27.27
CA LEU A 14 -42.46 -14.45 27.80
C LEU A 14 -41.01 -14.40 27.30
N ASN A 15 -40.08 -14.08 28.21
CA ASN A 15 -38.67 -14.45 28.11
C ASN A 15 -38.47 -15.81 28.79
N PRO A 16 -37.54 -16.63 28.28
CA PRO A 16 -36.73 -17.45 29.17
C PRO A 16 -35.24 -17.17 29.02
N ARG A 17 -34.59 -17.15 30.19
CA ARG A 17 -33.14 -17.16 30.41
C ARG A 17 -32.57 -18.51 29.98
N VAL A 18 -31.38 -18.52 29.38
CA VAL A 18 -30.53 -19.71 29.31
C VAL A 18 -29.19 -19.38 29.95
N ALA A 19 -28.87 -20.11 31.02
CA ALA A 19 -27.57 -20.18 31.64
C ALA A 19 -26.77 -21.30 30.96
N GLY A 20 -25.49 -21.05 30.66
CA GLY A 20 -24.55 -22.05 30.14
C GLY A 20 -23.14 -21.70 30.58
N ALA A 21 -22.52 -22.58 31.36
CA ALA A 21 -21.26 -22.41 32.05
C ALA A 21 -20.05 -22.89 31.23
N VAL A 22 -18.94 -22.14 31.36
CA VAL A 22 -17.53 -22.54 31.50
C VAL A 22 -16.93 -23.61 30.56
N ALA A 23 -15.90 -23.20 29.80
CA ALA A 23 -14.74 -24.04 29.54
C ALA A 23 -13.45 -23.18 29.57
N GLY A 24 -12.56 -23.49 30.52
CA GLY A 24 -11.28 -22.85 30.73
C GLY A 24 -10.24 -23.22 29.67
N VAL A 25 -9.37 -22.26 29.34
CA VAL A 25 -8.14 -22.52 28.59
C VAL A 25 -6.98 -22.39 29.57
N ALA A 26 -6.32 -23.52 29.80
CA ALA A 26 -5.12 -23.64 30.62
C ALA A 26 -3.94 -22.89 29.97
N ALA A 27 -3.23 -22.13 30.79
CA ALA A 27 -1.91 -21.61 30.48
C ALA A 27 -0.87 -22.72 30.66
N LEU A 28 -0.03 -22.93 29.65
CA LEU A 28 1.27 -23.58 29.78
C LEU A 28 2.31 -22.58 29.27
N GLY A 29 3.08 -22.02 30.20
CA GLY A 29 4.38 -21.43 29.88
C GLY A 29 5.44 -22.51 29.69
N VAL A 30 6.65 -22.09 29.27
CA VAL A 30 7.97 -22.54 29.74
C VAL A 30 9.06 -22.18 28.71
N ILE A 31 10.00 -21.33 29.17
CA ILE A 31 11.47 -21.29 28.92
C ILE A 31 11.93 -20.95 27.48
N GLY A 32 12.75 -19.93 27.21
CA GLY A 32 13.89 -19.40 27.97
C GLY A 32 15.20 -19.92 27.36
N GLY A 33 15.73 -19.24 26.35
CA GLY A 33 17.00 -19.62 25.72
C GLY A 33 17.69 -18.39 25.12
N ILE A 34 18.57 -17.78 25.90
CA ILE A 34 19.45 -16.69 25.48
C ILE A 34 20.73 -17.36 24.97
N VAL A 35 21.03 -17.23 23.67
CA VAL A 35 22.35 -17.60 23.14
C VAL A 35 23.21 -16.35 23.16
N GLN A 36 24.21 -16.32 24.03
CA GLN A 36 25.29 -15.33 23.98
C GLN A 36 26.19 -15.65 22.78
N VAL A 37 26.19 -14.78 21.78
CA VAL A 37 27.27 -14.70 20.79
C VAL A 37 28.41 -13.93 21.44
N THR A 38 29.51 -14.63 21.72
CA THR A 38 30.80 -14.01 21.99
C THR A 38 31.61 -14.06 20.70
N THR A 39 31.67 -12.94 19.98
CA THR A 39 32.69 -12.73 18.95
C THR A 39 33.55 -11.57 19.39
N GLY A 40 34.82 -11.90 19.66
CA GLY A 40 35.84 -11.01 20.19
C GLY A 40 36.17 -9.87 19.23
N SER A 41 36.44 -8.73 19.84
CA SER A 41 36.96 -7.52 19.23
C SER A 41 38.45 -7.67 18.89
N SER A 42 38.80 -7.17 17.70
CA SER A 42 40.00 -6.40 17.32
C SER A 42 41.33 -6.61 18.06
N GLY A 43 42.37 -6.93 17.27
CA GLY A 43 43.79 -6.77 17.62
C GLY A 43 44.61 -6.57 16.34
N SER A 44 45.50 -5.60 16.37
CA SER A 44 46.11 -4.85 15.27
C SER A 44 47.55 -5.27 14.89
N ASP A 45 47.95 -4.81 13.69
CA ASP A 45 49.30 -4.58 13.12
C ASP A 45 50.17 -5.76 12.67
N PRO A 46 50.95 -5.58 11.58
CA PRO A 46 52.28 -4.98 11.74
C PRO A 46 52.67 -3.92 10.69
N ALA A 47 53.58 -3.03 11.12
CA ALA A 47 54.29 -2.06 10.30
C ALA A 47 55.63 -2.61 9.75
N ASP A 48 56.07 -1.92 8.70
CA ASP A 48 57.43 -1.73 8.17
C ASP A 48 58.20 -2.88 7.52
N SER A 49 58.50 -2.70 6.22
CA SER A 49 59.88 -2.65 5.72
C SER A 49 60.00 -2.01 4.33
N VAL A 50 61.17 -1.41 4.15
CA VAL A 50 61.57 -0.32 3.26
C VAL A 50 62.17 -0.74 1.91
N ALA A 51 62.04 0.17 0.94
CA ALA A 51 62.98 0.60 -0.10
C ALA A 51 63.81 -0.41 -0.93
N ALA A 52 63.65 -0.31 -2.26
CA ALA A 52 64.78 -0.31 -3.19
C ALA A 52 64.42 0.46 -4.47
N ILE A 53 65.17 1.54 -4.72
CA ILE A 53 65.20 2.34 -5.94
C ILE A 53 66.35 1.78 -6.80
N GLN A 54 66.14 1.60 -8.10
CA GLN A 54 67.27 1.58 -9.03
C GLN A 54 66.94 2.25 -10.37
N THR A 55 67.94 2.98 -10.81
CA THR A 55 67.97 4.14 -11.70
C THR A 55 68.21 3.73 -13.15
N VAL A 56 67.75 4.52 -14.12
CA VAL A 56 68.17 4.42 -15.53
C VAL A 56 68.49 5.84 -16.06
N PRO A 57 69.58 6.05 -16.84
CA PRO A 57 70.25 7.34 -16.99
C PRO A 57 69.76 8.19 -18.19
N GLN A 58 70.19 9.45 -18.22
CA GLN A 58 69.91 10.45 -19.26
C GLN A 58 71.14 10.79 -20.15
N ALA A 59 70.82 11.10 -21.42
CA ALA A 59 71.42 12.09 -22.35
C ALA A 59 72.75 11.74 -23.08
N PRO A 60 72.98 12.18 -24.34
CA PRO A 60 73.00 13.59 -24.74
C PRO A 60 72.37 13.94 -26.13
N ASN A 61 72.65 15.18 -26.56
CA ASN A 61 71.87 16.13 -27.36
C ASN A 61 72.28 16.23 -28.86
N GLN A 62 71.40 16.85 -29.67
CA GLN A 62 71.58 17.44 -31.03
C GLN A 62 71.64 16.47 -32.23
N THR A 63 71.17 16.74 -33.45
CA THR A 63 70.87 17.95 -34.25
C THR A 63 69.88 17.60 -35.38
N ASP A 64 69.02 18.57 -35.74
CA ASP A 64 68.61 18.99 -37.10
C ASP A 64 68.31 17.96 -38.23
N ARG A 65 67.06 18.04 -38.74
CA ARG A 65 66.61 18.04 -40.16
C ARG A 65 65.29 17.30 -40.37
N SER A 66 64.31 18.05 -40.87
CA SER A 66 63.10 17.51 -41.53
C SER A 66 63.50 16.67 -42.75
N PRO A 67 62.80 15.57 -43.07
CA PRO A 67 61.89 15.68 -44.22
C PRO A 67 60.59 14.85 -44.15
N ALA A 68 59.61 15.32 -44.92
CA ALA A 68 58.58 14.57 -45.65
C ALA A 68 57.77 13.48 -44.90
N GLY A 69 56.55 13.84 -44.50
CA GLY A 69 55.55 12.90 -44.01
C GLY A 69 55.11 11.91 -45.09
N THR A 70 55.25 10.62 -44.80
CA THR A 70 54.75 9.49 -45.59
C THR A 70 53.21 9.34 -45.47
N PRO A 71 52.54 8.71 -46.46
CA PRO A 71 51.07 8.65 -46.55
C PRO A 71 50.39 7.91 -45.39
N GLU A 72 51.07 6.94 -44.76
CA GLU A 72 50.48 6.08 -43.72
C GLU A 72 50.13 6.80 -42.41
N ALA A 73 50.78 7.93 -42.11
CA ALA A 73 50.48 8.70 -40.89
C ALA A 73 49.20 9.56 -41.03
N ARG A 74 48.78 9.86 -42.27
CA ARG A 74 47.52 10.57 -42.54
C ARG A 74 46.30 9.66 -42.45
N GLU A 75 46.44 8.41 -42.87
CA GLU A 75 45.35 7.41 -42.84
C GLU A 75 44.97 7.04 -41.40
N ARG A 76 45.96 6.73 -40.55
CA ARG A 76 45.70 6.41 -39.12
C ARG A 76 45.08 7.58 -38.33
N LYS A 77 45.35 8.83 -38.73
CA LYS A 77 44.71 10.02 -38.14
C LYS A 77 43.30 10.26 -38.65
N ALA A 78 42.98 9.86 -39.88
CA ALA A 78 41.63 9.93 -40.43
C ALA A 78 40.72 8.90 -39.74
N ASP A 79 41.19 7.65 -39.57
CA ASP A 79 40.44 6.59 -38.90
C ASP A 79 40.14 6.90 -37.43
N LYS A 80 41.11 7.48 -36.71
CA LYS A 80 40.89 7.89 -35.32
C LYS A 80 39.89 9.04 -35.19
N ARG A 81 39.91 9.99 -36.12
CA ARG A 81 38.94 11.11 -36.16
C ARG A 81 37.53 10.64 -36.49
N GLU A 82 37.41 9.63 -37.36
CA GLU A 82 36.14 9.01 -37.71
C GLU A 82 35.57 8.17 -36.55
N ALA A 83 36.43 7.46 -35.82
CA ALA A 83 36.05 6.74 -34.59
C ALA A 83 35.61 7.70 -33.47
N ASP A 84 36.37 8.77 -33.22
CA ASP A 84 36.03 9.78 -32.20
C ASP A 84 34.73 10.53 -32.54
N LYS A 85 34.44 10.72 -33.84
CA LYS A 85 33.19 11.33 -34.30
C LYS A 85 32.00 10.40 -34.10
N ARG A 86 32.16 9.11 -34.39
CA ARG A 86 31.12 8.09 -34.15
C ARG A 86 30.79 7.93 -32.69
N GLU A 87 31.79 7.98 -31.80
CA GLU A 87 31.58 7.89 -30.36
C GLU A 87 30.91 9.15 -29.77
N ARG A 88 31.17 10.32 -30.36
CA ARG A 88 30.45 11.56 -30.01
C ARG A 88 29.00 11.52 -30.48
N ASP A 89 28.78 11.09 -31.72
CA ASP A 89 27.44 10.97 -32.32
C ASP A 89 26.57 9.94 -31.56
N THR A 90 27.16 8.85 -31.04
CA THR A 90 26.45 7.88 -30.18
C THR A 90 26.17 8.41 -28.78
N ARG A 91 27.09 9.16 -28.16
CA ARG A 91 26.86 9.81 -26.86
C ARG A 91 25.80 10.90 -26.94
N ASP A 92 25.78 11.68 -28.03
CA ASP A 92 24.76 12.71 -28.25
C ASP A 92 23.39 12.09 -28.55
N ARG A 93 23.35 10.95 -29.26
CA ARG A 93 22.14 10.17 -29.45
C ARG A 93 21.63 9.55 -28.14
N ALA A 94 22.50 8.97 -27.32
CA ALA A 94 22.13 8.42 -26.01
C ALA A 94 21.70 9.51 -25.02
N SER A 95 22.29 10.71 -25.11
CA SER A 95 21.88 11.88 -24.32
C SER A 95 20.55 12.47 -24.81
N ARG A 96 20.29 12.44 -26.12
CA ARG A 96 18.99 12.80 -26.71
C ARG A 96 17.90 11.78 -26.36
N GLU A 97 18.19 10.48 -26.42
CA GLU A 97 17.28 9.40 -26.01
C GLU A 97 16.96 9.50 -24.51
N ARG A 98 17.97 9.77 -23.66
CA ARG A 98 17.81 10.01 -22.21
C ARG A 98 17.10 11.35 -21.88
N ARG A 99 17.19 12.37 -22.74
CA ARG A 99 16.44 13.63 -22.63
C ARG A 99 15.01 13.52 -23.18
N THR A 100 14.76 12.61 -24.12
CA THR A 100 13.41 12.28 -24.59
C THR A 100 12.68 11.30 -23.68
N GLU A 101 13.40 10.63 -22.77
CA GLU A 101 12.84 10.05 -21.54
C GLU A 101 12.52 11.14 -20.51
N LYS A 102 11.85 12.18 -21.02
CA LYS A 102 11.13 13.19 -20.30
C LYS A 102 10.11 12.43 -19.46
N LYS A 103 10.45 12.23 -18.18
CA LYS A 103 9.58 11.88 -17.04
C LYS A 103 8.13 11.82 -17.52
N THR A 104 7.70 10.61 -17.92
CA THR A 104 6.29 10.33 -18.13
C THR A 104 5.60 10.93 -16.92
N PRO A 105 4.67 11.90 -17.07
CA PRO A 105 3.93 12.35 -15.91
C PRO A 105 3.37 11.08 -15.28
N GLU A 106 3.73 10.83 -14.00
CA GLU A 106 3.05 9.85 -13.17
C GLU A 106 1.57 9.93 -13.55
N PRO A 107 0.94 8.83 -13.98
CA PRO A 107 -0.43 8.88 -14.46
C PRO A 107 -1.22 9.60 -13.38
N VAL A 108 -1.82 10.76 -13.72
CA VAL A 108 -2.62 11.52 -12.76
C VAL A 108 -3.59 10.53 -12.16
N ALA A 109 -3.39 10.23 -10.88
CA ALA A 109 -4.08 9.15 -10.21
C ALA A 109 -5.57 9.44 -10.31
N GLY A 110 -6.31 8.67 -11.11
CA GLY A 110 -7.75 8.86 -11.23
C GLY A 110 -8.44 8.71 -9.87
N PRO A 111 -9.70 9.14 -9.70
CA PRO A 111 -10.38 9.18 -8.41
C PRO A 111 -10.30 7.88 -7.58
N ARG A 112 -10.37 6.73 -8.26
CA ARG A 112 -10.19 5.39 -7.64
C ARG A 112 -8.82 5.18 -7.00
N SER A 113 -7.76 5.66 -7.65
CA SER A 113 -6.41 5.58 -7.09
C SER A 113 -6.26 6.52 -5.90
N GLU A 114 -6.84 7.71 -5.95
CA GLU A 114 -6.82 8.65 -4.81
C GLU A 114 -7.48 8.04 -3.55
N VAL A 115 -8.57 7.27 -3.70
CA VAL A 115 -9.18 6.57 -2.56
C VAL A 115 -8.19 5.61 -1.89
N ILE A 116 -7.46 4.84 -2.69
CA ILE A 116 -6.46 3.90 -2.16
C ILE A 116 -5.26 4.64 -1.56
N GLU A 117 -4.83 5.75 -2.16
CA GLU A 117 -3.76 6.59 -1.60
C GLU A 117 -4.17 7.18 -0.24
N ARG A 118 -5.38 7.73 -0.11
CA ARG A 118 -5.91 8.20 1.18
C ARG A 118 -6.01 7.06 2.18
N ALA A 119 -6.52 5.89 1.79
CA ALA A 119 -6.60 4.71 2.66
C ALA A 119 -5.23 4.29 3.23
N LYS A 120 -4.17 4.39 2.43
CA LYS A 120 -2.79 4.08 2.86
C LYS A 120 -2.23 5.07 3.88
N THR A 121 -2.73 6.31 3.94
CA THR A 121 -2.24 7.32 4.91
C THR A 121 -2.47 6.95 6.36
N TRP A 122 -3.36 6.00 6.65
CA TRP A 122 -3.60 5.48 8.00
C TRP A 122 -2.71 4.26 8.34
N ASN A 123 -1.61 4.09 7.59
CA ASN A 123 -0.55 3.10 7.76
C ASN A 123 -1.05 1.66 7.99
N PRO A 124 -1.90 1.11 7.09
CA PRO A 124 -2.52 -0.20 7.26
C PRO A 124 -1.48 -1.28 7.50
N GLY A 125 -1.71 -2.14 8.49
CA GLY A 125 -0.83 -3.29 8.73
C GLY A 125 0.47 -2.99 9.48
N THR A 126 0.76 -1.73 9.85
CA THR A 126 2.02 -1.33 10.49
C THR A 126 1.90 -1.12 12.01
N SER A 127 3.00 -0.82 12.72
CA SER A 127 2.94 -0.35 14.12
C SER A 127 2.30 1.03 14.27
N ASP A 128 2.35 1.84 13.22
CA ASP A 128 1.91 3.25 13.20
C ASP A 128 0.48 3.38 12.63
N ARG A 129 -0.23 2.26 12.52
CA ARG A 129 -1.61 2.22 12.07
C ARG A 129 -2.50 3.03 13.01
N VAL A 130 -3.48 3.73 12.45
CA VAL A 130 -4.53 4.37 13.26
C VAL A 130 -5.32 3.29 14.01
N SER A 131 -5.44 3.45 15.33
CA SER A 131 -6.17 2.54 16.22
C SER A 131 -7.67 2.70 16.06
N TYR A 132 -8.39 1.58 16.11
CA TYR A 132 -9.85 1.58 16.05
C TYR A 132 -10.45 2.16 17.33
N SER A 133 -11.37 3.09 17.18
CA SER A 133 -12.20 3.60 18.26
C SER A 133 -13.51 4.17 17.73
N GLN A 134 -14.60 3.89 18.43
CA GLN A 134 -15.94 4.43 18.14
C GLN A 134 -16.09 5.89 18.56
N THR A 135 -15.15 6.42 19.33
CA THR A 135 -15.25 7.74 19.96
C THR A 135 -14.10 8.68 19.59
N ASP A 136 -13.00 8.15 19.08
CA ASP A 136 -11.80 8.95 18.79
C ASP A 136 -11.78 9.44 17.34
N TYR A 137 -10.87 10.39 17.10
CA TYR A 137 -10.71 11.06 15.83
C TYR A 137 -9.24 11.08 15.39
N HIS A 138 -9.01 10.97 14.09
CA HIS A 138 -7.71 11.16 13.45
C HIS A 138 -7.85 12.16 12.31
N ASN A 139 -7.13 13.28 12.40
CA ASN A 139 -7.24 14.41 11.46
C ASN A 139 -8.68 14.92 11.24
N GLY A 140 -9.53 14.77 12.26
CA GLY A 140 -10.93 15.19 12.28
C GLY A 140 -11.94 14.19 11.69
N TYR A 141 -11.51 13.00 11.28
CA TYR A 141 -12.39 11.88 10.93
C TYR A 141 -12.50 10.90 12.10
N ARG A 142 -13.66 10.25 12.26
CA ARG A 142 -13.81 9.18 13.27
C ARG A 142 -12.89 8.00 12.96
N THR A 143 -12.33 7.36 13.96
CA THR A 143 -11.47 6.18 13.82
C THR A 143 -12.23 4.85 13.85
N ASP A 144 -13.47 4.86 13.34
CA ASP A 144 -14.29 3.66 13.15
C ASP A 144 -14.30 3.21 11.68
N CYS A 145 -14.97 2.09 11.36
CA CYS A 145 -15.05 1.54 10.01
C CYS A 145 -15.52 2.57 8.97
N SER A 146 -16.60 3.28 9.28
CA SER A 146 -17.23 4.26 8.39
C SER A 146 -16.50 5.61 8.33
N GLY A 147 -15.83 6.01 9.41
CA GLY A 147 -15.00 7.21 9.46
C GLY A 147 -13.72 7.05 8.62
N PHE A 148 -13.10 5.86 8.67
CA PHE A 148 -11.99 5.53 7.77
C PHE A 148 -12.39 5.59 6.29
N VAL A 149 -13.54 5.02 5.93
CA VAL A 149 -14.05 5.06 4.56
C VAL A 149 -14.40 6.48 4.14
N SER A 150 -15.03 7.27 5.04
CA SER A 150 -15.30 8.69 4.78
C SER A 150 -14.03 9.49 4.51
N MET A 151 -12.95 9.20 5.24
CA MET A 151 -11.63 9.79 5.00
C MET A 151 -11.07 9.37 3.64
N ALA A 152 -11.10 8.08 3.32
CA ALA A 152 -10.58 7.57 2.05
C ALA A 152 -11.33 8.14 0.84
N LEU A 153 -12.65 8.32 0.96
CA LEU A 153 -13.49 8.95 -0.08
C LEU A 153 -13.36 10.48 -0.13
N GLY A 154 -12.67 11.11 0.82
CA GLY A 154 -12.53 12.56 0.89
C GLY A 154 -13.83 13.29 1.25
N LEU A 155 -14.73 12.65 2.00
CA LEU A 155 -16.00 13.26 2.42
C LEU A 155 -15.76 14.38 3.45
N PRO A 156 -16.71 15.32 3.63
CA PRO A 156 -16.64 16.29 4.72
C PRO A 156 -16.51 15.62 6.10
N LYS A 157 -15.71 16.23 6.98
CA LYS A 157 -15.51 15.77 8.36
C LYS A 157 -16.79 16.02 9.19
N PRO A 158 -17.14 15.14 10.14
CA PRO A 158 -16.37 13.98 10.61
C PRO A 158 -16.57 12.69 9.79
N GLY A 159 -17.33 12.77 8.69
CA GLY A 159 -17.72 11.63 7.87
C GLY A 159 -19.07 11.04 8.27
N GLU A 160 -19.61 10.18 7.41
CA GLU A 160 -20.88 9.48 7.60
C GLU A 160 -20.71 8.23 8.45
N ASN A 161 -21.79 7.79 9.09
CA ASN A 161 -21.85 6.42 9.64
C ASN A 161 -22.15 5.40 8.51
N THR A 162 -22.04 4.11 8.80
CA THR A 162 -22.23 3.05 7.78
C THR A 162 -23.59 3.12 7.07
N VAL A 163 -24.66 3.54 7.76
CA VAL A 163 -25.99 3.71 7.13
C VAL A 163 -26.00 4.93 6.22
N GLY A 164 -25.41 6.05 6.67
CA GLY A 164 -25.29 7.27 5.88
C GLY A 164 -24.53 7.05 4.57
N LEU A 165 -23.48 6.21 4.60
CA LEU A 165 -22.73 5.82 3.39
C LEU A 165 -23.60 5.12 2.34
N THR A 166 -24.69 4.44 2.73
CA THR A 166 -25.62 3.80 1.78
C THR A 166 -26.59 4.77 1.10
N SER A 167 -26.56 6.06 1.45
CA SER A 167 -27.38 7.07 0.81
C SER A 167 -27.07 7.15 -0.68
N SER A 168 -28.12 7.26 -1.52
CA SER A 168 -28.00 7.46 -2.96
C SER A 168 -27.25 8.73 -3.36
N ARG A 169 -27.04 9.67 -2.42
CA ARG A 169 -26.20 10.85 -2.63
C ARG A 169 -24.70 10.51 -2.68
N LEU A 170 -24.29 9.45 -1.98
CA LEU A 170 -22.90 9.08 -1.79
C LEU A 170 -22.53 7.79 -2.49
N THR A 171 -23.45 6.83 -2.58
CA THR A 171 -23.19 5.55 -3.23
C THR A 171 -24.36 5.05 -4.07
N GLU A 172 -24.04 4.30 -5.10
CA GLU A 172 -24.99 3.48 -5.85
C GLU A 172 -24.78 2.00 -5.53
N ARG A 173 -25.85 1.20 -5.57
CA ARG A 173 -25.79 -0.23 -5.36
C ARG A 173 -25.32 -0.94 -6.63
N ILE A 174 -24.35 -1.85 -6.51
CA ILE A 174 -23.85 -2.67 -7.62
C ILE A 174 -23.86 -4.15 -7.26
N SER A 175 -23.68 -5.02 -8.24
CA SER A 175 -23.42 -6.44 -7.97
C SER A 175 -21.99 -6.65 -7.48
N MET A 176 -21.74 -7.71 -6.69
CA MET A 176 -20.39 -8.05 -6.23
C MET A 176 -19.44 -8.31 -7.41
N SER A 177 -19.93 -8.90 -8.50
CA SER A 177 -19.15 -9.16 -9.72
C SER A 177 -18.65 -7.90 -10.43
N GLU A 178 -19.27 -6.74 -10.18
CA GLU A 178 -18.92 -5.47 -10.82
C GLU A 178 -17.89 -4.65 -10.01
N LEU A 179 -17.41 -5.18 -8.89
CA LEU A 179 -16.46 -4.51 -8.02
C LEU A 179 -15.20 -4.07 -8.79
N LYS A 180 -14.86 -2.80 -8.59
CA LYS A 180 -13.66 -2.13 -9.06
C LYS A 180 -12.96 -1.48 -7.87
N LYS A 181 -11.66 -1.24 -8.03
CA LYS A 181 -10.84 -0.51 -7.05
C LYS A 181 -11.55 0.74 -6.54
N GLY A 182 -11.67 0.89 -5.22
CA GLY A 182 -12.33 2.01 -4.56
C GLY A 182 -13.83 1.78 -4.27
N ASP A 183 -14.46 0.75 -4.82
CA ASP A 183 -15.83 0.38 -4.46
C ASP A 183 -15.88 -0.14 -3.01
N LEU A 184 -17.05 -0.08 -2.39
CA LEU A 184 -17.28 -0.45 -1.00
C LEU A 184 -18.03 -1.77 -0.90
N VAL A 185 -17.73 -2.54 0.14
CA VAL A 185 -18.54 -3.69 0.55
C VAL A 185 -19.03 -3.43 1.96
N MET A 186 -20.35 -3.31 2.12
CA MET A 186 -21.00 -2.77 3.33
C MET A 186 -22.06 -3.70 3.88
N ASP A 187 -21.99 -3.95 5.19
CA ASP A 187 -23.13 -4.37 6.00
C ASP A 187 -23.63 -3.17 6.80
N ALA A 188 -24.80 -2.67 6.40
CA ALA A 188 -25.47 -1.55 7.04
C ALA A 188 -26.57 -1.99 8.03
N LEU A 189 -26.79 -3.30 8.21
CA LEU A 189 -27.77 -3.83 9.14
C LEU A 189 -27.18 -3.95 10.56
N GLY A 190 -28.05 -3.89 11.58
CA GLY A 190 -27.63 -3.99 12.99
C GLY A 190 -27.30 -2.65 13.66
N THR A 191 -26.37 -2.67 14.62
CA THR A 191 -26.01 -1.54 15.50
C THR A 191 -24.73 -0.84 15.02
N ASN A 192 -24.35 0.25 15.69
CA ASN A 192 -23.07 0.92 15.47
C ASN A 192 -21.83 0.04 15.75
N THR A 193 -21.98 -1.11 16.40
CA THR A 193 -20.89 -2.05 16.69
C THR A 193 -20.91 -3.32 15.85
N THR A 194 -22.01 -3.60 15.15
CA THR A 194 -22.12 -4.79 14.28
C THR A 194 -22.02 -4.45 12.80
N ARG A 195 -22.39 -3.22 12.41
CA ARG A 195 -22.21 -2.72 11.03
C ARG A 195 -20.75 -2.62 10.67
N HIS A 196 -20.44 -2.85 9.39
CA HIS A 196 -19.08 -2.76 8.90
C HIS A 196 -19.01 -2.36 7.44
N VAL A 197 -17.87 -1.78 7.06
CA VAL A 197 -17.57 -1.39 5.68
C VAL A 197 -16.09 -1.57 5.40
N VAL A 198 -15.79 -2.05 4.19
CA VAL A 198 -14.43 -2.18 3.67
C VAL A 198 -14.33 -1.57 2.27
N ILE A 199 -13.13 -1.15 1.87
CA ILE A 199 -12.82 -0.61 0.55
C ILE A 199 -12.16 -1.71 -0.28
N PHE A 200 -12.78 -2.10 -1.39
CA PHE A 200 -12.24 -3.07 -2.33
C PHE A 200 -11.04 -2.49 -3.10
N GLU A 201 -9.91 -3.20 -3.13
CA GLU A 201 -8.76 -2.85 -3.97
C GLU A 201 -8.77 -3.65 -5.28
N LYS A 202 -8.82 -4.99 -5.17
CA LYS A 202 -8.75 -5.92 -6.29
C LYS A 202 -9.17 -7.33 -5.88
N TRP A 203 -9.58 -8.15 -6.83
CA TRP A 203 -9.75 -9.59 -6.62
C TRP A 203 -8.42 -10.26 -6.25
N ALA A 204 -8.48 -11.22 -5.34
CA ALA A 204 -7.31 -11.96 -4.88
C ALA A 204 -7.01 -13.19 -5.76
N ASN A 205 -7.98 -13.63 -6.56
CA ASN A 205 -7.89 -14.76 -7.49
C ASN A 205 -8.86 -14.57 -8.66
N SER A 206 -8.66 -15.34 -9.75
CA SER A 206 -9.49 -15.29 -10.96
C SER A 206 -10.94 -15.74 -10.73
N ASP A 207 -11.16 -16.59 -9.73
CA ASP A 207 -12.47 -17.17 -9.44
C ASP A 207 -13.33 -16.22 -8.58
N HIS A 208 -12.79 -15.05 -8.23
CA HIS A 208 -13.44 -14.02 -7.42
C HIS A 208 -13.97 -14.56 -6.07
N THR A 209 -13.25 -15.51 -5.46
CA THR A 209 -13.62 -16.11 -4.15
C THR A 209 -13.08 -15.34 -2.96
N ALA A 210 -12.19 -14.37 -3.19
CA ALA A 210 -11.70 -13.42 -2.19
C ALA A 210 -11.18 -12.16 -2.88
N TYR A 211 -11.07 -11.06 -2.13
CA TYR A 211 -10.51 -9.79 -2.61
C TYR A 211 -9.65 -9.11 -1.55
N TRP A 212 -8.71 -8.29 -1.99
CA TRP A 212 -7.94 -7.40 -1.13
C TRP A 212 -8.77 -6.18 -0.77
N ALA A 213 -8.79 -5.83 0.52
CA ALA A 213 -9.56 -4.70 1.02
C ALA A 213 -8.84 -3.94 2.13
N TYR A 214 -9.08 -2.63 2.16
CA TYR A 214 -8.69 -1.75 3.27
C TYR A 214 -9.86 -1.60 4.24
N GLU A 215 -9.58 -1.61 5.54
CA GLU A 215 -10.60 -1.45 6.57
C GLU A 215 -10.04 -0.86 7.87
N GLN A 216 -10.95 -0.39 8.71
CA GLN A 216 -10.71 -0.01 10.09
C GLN A 216 -11.52 -0.96 10.97
N ARG A 217 -10.84 -1.85 11.71
CA ARG A 217 -11.49 -2.94 12.44
C ARG A 217 -11.12 -2.98 13.92
N GLY A 218 -12.10 -3.31 14.76
CA GLY A 218 -11.92 -3.40 16.22
C GLY A 218 -10.75 -4.29 16.63
N ARG A 219 -10.11 -3.99 17.76
CA ARG A 219 -8.89 -4.62 18.32
C ARG A 219 -7.59 -4.39 17.54
N TYR A 220 -7.64 -4.03 16.26
CA TYR A 220 -6.43 -3.95 15.43
C TYR A 220 -6.21 -2.56 14.82
N GLY A 221 -7.25 -1.84 14.41
CA GLY A 221 -7.09 -0.57 13.69
C GLY A 221 -7.00 -0.76 12.18
N THR A 222 -6.20 0.07 11.51
CA THR A 222 -6.15 0.10 10.04
C THR A 222 -5.45 -1.15 9.52
N ASP A 223 -6.06 -1.78 8.51
CA ASP A 223 -5.55 -3.01 7.93
C ASP A 223 -5.77 -3.07 6.42
N HIS A 224 -4.95 -3.88 5.75
CA HIS A 224 -5.08 -4.23 4.34
C HIS A 224 -4.90 -5.74 4.19
N ARG A 225 -5.98 -6.46 3.89
CA ARG A 225 -5.97 -7.93 3.85
C ARG A 225 -7.05 -8.51 2.95
N THR A 226 -6.96 -9.81 2.69
CA THR A 226 -7.97 -10.53 1.94
C THR A 226 -9.28 -10.69 2.73
N ARG A 227 -10.40 -10.62 2.01
CA ARG A 227 -11.77 -10.67 2.50
C ARG A 227 -12.66 -11.43 1.54
N ASP A 228 -13.73 -12.00 2.08
CA ASP A 228 -14.77 -12.73 1.36
C ASP A 228 -16.18 -12.18 1.65
N TYR A 229 -16.27 -11.02 2.32
CA TYR A 229 -17.56 -10.40 2.65
C TYR A 229 -18.38 -10.16 1.38
N GLY A 230 -19.66 -10.52 1.43
CA GLY A 230 -20.60 -10.36 0.32
C GLY A 230 -20.55 -11.47 -0.73
N LEU A 231 -19.58 -12.40 -0.68
CA LEU A 231 -19.42 -13.44 -1.71
C LEU A 231 -20.29 -14.68 -1.46
N SER A 232 -20.62 -14.97 -0.20
CA SER A 232 -21.53 -16.07 0.14
C SER A 232 -22.98 -15.73 -0.15
N SER A 233 -23.75 -16.73 -0.60
CA SER A 233 -25.20 -16.60 -0.73
C SER A 233 -25.83 -16.19 0.61
N GLY A 234 -26.78 -15.26 0.57
CA GLY A 234 -27.44 -14.73 1.77
C GLY A 234 -26.61 -13.75 2.61
N SER A 235 -25.38 -13.40 2.20
CA SER A 235 -24.56 -12.43 2.95
C SER A 235 -25.27 -11.08 3.11
N GLU A 236 -25.19 -10.49 4.30
CA GLU A 236 -25.71 -9.15 4.60
C GLU A 236 -24.89 -8.05 3.91
N TYR A 237 -23.61 -8.31 3.65
CA TYR A 237 -22.73 -7.39 2.94
C TYR A 237 -23.11 -7.25 1.48
N LYS A 238 -23.18 -6.00 1.02
CA LYS A 238 -23.51 -5.68 -0.37
C LYS A 238 -22.48 -4.71 -0.96
N ALA A 239 -22.29 -4.78 -2.27
CA ALA A 239 -21.38 -3.91 -2.99
C ALA A 239 -22.03 -2.57 -3.35
N TYR A 240 -21.23 -1.51 -3.24
CA TYR A 240 -21.64 -0.14 -3.52
C TYR A 240 -20.51 0.60 -4.23
N ARG A 241 -20.87 1.45 -5.18
CA ARG A 241 -19.92 2.35 -5.86
C ARG A 241 -20.13 3.77 -5.37
N PRO A 242 -19.09 4.43 -4.81
CA PRO A 242 -19.18 5.85 -4.49
C PRO A 242 -19.41 6.71 -5.74
N THR A 243 -20.23 7.75 -5.60
CA THR A 243 -20.64 8.63 -6.72
C THR A 243 -19.55 9.61 -7.17
N ASN A 244 -18.46 9.73 -6.40
CA ASN A 244 -17.33 10.62 -6.69
C ASN A 244 -16.12 9.90 -7.34
N LEU A 245 -16.32 8.73 -7.94
CA LEU A 245 -15.27 7.88 -8.55
C LEU A 245 -15.21 7.90 -10.08
#